data_AF-A0A8J1UXA5-F1
#
_entry.id   AF-A0A8J1UXA5-F1
#
_cell.length_a   1.000
_cell.length_b   1.000
_cell.length_c   1.000
_cell.angle_alpha   90.00
_cell.angle_beta   90.00
_cell.angle_gamma   90.00
#
_symmetry.space_group_name_H-M   'P 1'
#
loop_
_entity.id
_entity.type
_entity.pdbx_description
1 polymer ?
#
loop_
_entity_poly.entity_id
_entity_poly.type
_entity_poly.pdbx_seq_one_letter_code
_entity_poly.pdbx_strand_id
1 'polypeptide(L)'
;MDDSNEFFESNVKEGEIRHLNDLSKKEVLYMVIGLLQAVLVMVVCVYQLAISIEDDFTVELLVLTMAGFCTFYQNYGTLKELHYDIFLYCLAEVVLQLMVSVGMTEWTTPAKWVRIVGLGAAGVFLVPCSMYLGSDYAISENSVLRLVGHNDNLKVICKNRQLYLATLKLDFHLSVTMLILTLRHGRAISTKEQLVLGIGIVFVIGWTLLAYLASRLEKSQLMWIFWGTAIIQPAYVIYKIREAQFDYDLSIPDSHLTGVVNAFGCFALLTRVALNATSVITYRDFDKGLKEKV
;
A
#
# COMPACT_ATOMS: atom_id res chain seq x y z
N MET A 1 14.57 -49.12 7.66
CA MET A 1 15.64 -48.43 8.40
C MET A 1 16.74 -48.27 7.38
N ASP A 2 16.76 -47.22 6.58
CA ASP A 2 16.99 -45.85 7.03
C ASP A 2 16.69 -44.88 5.86
N ASP A 3 15.44 -44.44 5.69
CA ASP A 3 15.00 -43.65 4.49
C ASP A 3 14.01 -42.54 4.85
N SER A 4 14.05 -42.05 6.10
CA SER A 4 13.07 -41.05 6.61
C SER A 4 13.69 -39.76 7.15
N ASN A 5 15.01 -39.57 7.04
CA ASN A 5 15.69 -38.45 7.70
C ASN A 5 16.31 -37.40 6.77
N GLU A 6 16.18 -37.51 5.44
CA GLU A 6 16.69 -36.49 4.51
C GLU A 6 15.61 -35.51 3.99
N PHE A 7 14.35 -35.64 4.41
CA PHE A 7 13.27 -34.73 3.97
C PHE A 7 12.99 -33.55 4.91
N PHE A 8 13.80 -33.39 5.97
CA PHE A 8 13.59 -32.39 7.04
C PHE A 8 14.76 -31.41 7.19
N GLU A 9 15.40 -31.01 6.09
CA GLU A 9 16.29 -29.83 6.07
C GLU A 9 16.06 -28.96 4.83
N SER A 10 14.80 -28.64 4.51
CA SER A 10 14.56 -27.43 3.71
C SER A 10 14.66 -26.23 4.64
N ASN A 11 15.87 -25.67 4.74
CA ASN A 11 16.16 -24.35 5.32
C ASN A 11 15.47 -23.22 4.51
N VAL A 12 14.15 -23.24 4.42
CA VAL A 12 13.38 -22.17 3.79
C VAL A 12 13.25 -21.05 4.81
N LYS A 13 14.21 -20.12 4.76
CA LYS A 13 14.14 -18.85 5.49
C LYS A 13 12.93 -18.04 5.00
N GLU A 14 12.30 -17.29 5.89
CA GLU A 14 11.19 -16.42 5.50
C GLU A 14 11.59 -15.48 4.36
N GLY A 15 10.83 -15.55 3.26
CA GLY A 15 10.86 -14.52 2.23
C GLY A 15 11.93 -14.67 1.15
N GLU A 16 12.34 -15.88 0.78
CA GLU A 16 13.04 -16.10 -0.49
C GLU A 16 12.17 -15.58 -1.64
N ILE A 17 12.64 -14.46 -2.19
CA ILE A 17 12.12 -13.83 -3.39
C ILE A 17 12.39 -14.82 -4.53
N ARG A 18 11.35 -15.24 -5.26
CA ARG A 18 11.54 -16.11 -6.43
C ARG A 18 12.52 -15.45 -7.40
N HIS A 19 13.43 -16.24 -7.98
CA HIS A 19 14.26 -15.73 -9.06
C HIS A 19 13.35 -15.37 -10.23
N LEU A 20 13.72 -14.31 -10.98
CA LEU A 20 12.95 -13.86 -12.15
C LEU A 20 12.79 -14.96 -13.21
N ASN A 21 13.69 -15.94 -13.23
CA ASN A 21 13.67 -17.08 -14.15
C ASN A 21 12.60 -18.13 -13.79
N ASP A 22 12.14 -18.16 -12.53
CA ASP A 22 11.12 -19.11 -12.08
C ASP A 22 9.71 -18.59 -12.39
N LEU A 23 9.57 -17.34 -12.82
CA LEU A 23 8.29 -16.72 -13.13
C LEU A 23 7.66 -17.32 -14.40
N SER A 24 6.38 -17.62 -14.32
CA SER A 24 5.56 -17.96 -15.47
C SER A 24 5.54 -16.83 -16.47
N LYS A 25 5.44 -17.15 -17.77
CA LYS A 25 5.34 -16.15 -18.85
C LYS A 25 4.21 -15.14 -18.63
N LYS A 26 3.12 -15.57 -17.97
CA LYS A 26 1.99 -14.69 -17.61
C LYS A 26 2.37 -13.68 -16.52
N GLU A 27 3.11 -14.13 -15.50
CA GLU A 27 3.60 -13.29 -14.40
C GLU A 27 4.61 -12.27 -14.91
N VAL A 28 5.53 -12.69 -15.78
CA VAL A 28 6.51 -11.80 -16.43
C VAL A 28 5.80 -10.75 -17.28
N LEU A 29 4.84 -11.15 -18.12
CA LEU A 29 4.08 -10.21 -18.95
C LEU A 29 3.33 -9.20 -18.09
N TYR A 30 2.66 -9.66 -17.03
CA TYR A 30 1.97 -8.81 -16.07
C TYR A 30 2.92 -7.78 -15.43
N MET A 31 4.06 -8.24 -14.91
CA MET A 31 5.09 -7.36 -14.31
C MET A 31 5.62 -6.33 -15.31
N VAL A 32 5.96 -6.75 -16.52
CA VAL A 32 6.52 -5.85 -17.54
C VAL A 32 5.51 -4.77 -17.93
N ILE A 33 4.24 -5.13 -18.16
CA ILE A 33 3.20 -4.15 -18.52
C ILE A 33 2.99 -3.16 -17.38
N GLY A 34 2.92 -3.62 -16.14
CA GLY A 34 2.74 -2.72 -14.99
C GLY A 34 3.94 -1.83 -14.71
N LEU A 35 5.17 -2.32 -14.91
CA LEU A 35 6.37 -1.49 -14.84
C LEU A 35 6.39 -0.41 -15.94
N LEU A 36 6.02 -0.76 -17.18
CA LEU A 36 5.94 0.21 -18.27
C LEU A 36 4.87 1.28 -17.98
N GLN A 37 3.72 0.86 -17.45
CA GLN A 37 2.68 1.80 -17.01
C GLN A 37 3.22 2.71 -15.90
N ALA A 38 3.83 2.16 -14.84
CA ALA A 38 4.36 2.94 -13.74
C ALA A 38 5.40 3.96 -14.20
N VAL A 39 6.33 3.57 -15.09
CA VAL A 39 7.32 4.49 -15.68
C VAL A 39 6.63 5.61 -16.45
N LEU A 40 5.65 5.29 -17.28
CA LEU A 40 4.89 6.30 -18.02
C LEU A 40 4.21 7.30 -17.07
N VAL A 41 3.57 6.80 -16.01
CA VAL A 41 2.91 7.64 -14.99
C VAL A 41 3.90 8.54 -14.29
N MET A 42 5.01 7.98 -13.80
CA MET A 42 6.05 8.73 -13.10
C MET A 42 6.65 9.82 -13.99
N VAL A 43 6.97 9.51 -15.25
CA VAL A 43 7.51 10.50 -16.20
C VAL A 43 6.53 11.63 -16.45
N VAL A 44 5.26 11.33 -16.70
CA VAL A 44 4.25 12.37 -16.93
C VAL A 44 4.00 13.19 -15.67
N CYS A 45 3.94 12.57 -14.49
CA CYS A 45 3.79 13.30 -13.22
C CYS A 45 5.00 14.19 -12.93
N VAL A 46 6.24 13.73 -13.15
CA VAL A 46 7.43 14.59 -12.98
C VAL A 46 7.42 15.75 -13.97
N TYR A 47 7.03 15.51 -15.23
CA TYR A 47 6.88 16.57 -16.23
C TYR A 47 5.84 17.62 -15.80
N GLN A 48 4.67 17.18 -15.31
CA GLN A 48 3.65 18.10 -14.80
C GLN A 48 4.12 18.81 -13.54
N LEU A 49 4.75 18.13 -12.59
CA LEU A 49 5.34 18.76 -11.40
C LEU A 49 6.38 19.83 -11.75
N ALA A 50 7.08 19.71 -12.87
CA ALA A 50 8.03 20.72 -13.34
C ALA A 50 7.31 21.98 -13.87
N ILE A 51 6.19 21.81 -14.58
CA ILE A 51 5.52 22.87 -15.35
C ILE A 51 4.31 23.46 -14.64
N SER A 52 3.65 22.71 -13.74
CA SER A 52 2.43 23.11 -13.05
C SER A 52 2.62 24.36 -12.20
N ILE A 53 1.61 25.23 -12.27
CA ILE A 53 1.35 26.35 -11.38
C ILE A 53 0.62 25.81 -10.14
N GLU A 54 0.67 26.55 -9.03
CA GLU A 54 0.46 26.13 -7.63
C GLU A 54 -0.70 25.16 -7.34
N ASP A 55 -1.82 25.21 -8.05
CA ASP A 55 -3.05 24.46 -7.68
C ASP A 55 -3.00 22.95 -7.98
N ASP A 56 -2.26 22.49 -8.99
CA ASP A 56 -2.22 21.06 -9.38
C ASP A 56 -1.12 20.24 -8.67
N PHE A 57 -0.22 20.89 -7.94
CA PHE A 57 0.99 20.24 -7.41
C PHE A 57 0.70 19.09 -6.44
N THR A 58 -0.26 19.26 -5.53
CA THR A 58 -0.60 18.25 -4.51
C THR A 58 -1.20 16.99 -5.13
N VAL A 59 -2.06 17.16 -6.14
CA VAL A 59 -2.66 16.03 -6.87
C VAL A 59 -1.60 15.25 -7.64
N GLU A 60 -0.66 15.95 -8.27
CA GLU A 60 0.44 15.31 -8.99
C GLU A 60 1.39 14.53 -8.07
N LEU A 61 1.70 15.10 -6.90
CA LEU A 61 2.51 14.43 -5.90
C LEU A 61 1.80 13.20 -5.32
N LEU A 62 0.47 13.27 -5.16
CA LEU A 62 -0.36 12.16 -4.74
C LEU A 62 -0.33 11.01 -5.76
N VAL A 63 -0.57 11.31 -7.04
CA VAL A 63 -0.53 10.33 -8.14
C VAL A 63 0.86 9.68 -8.24
N LEU A 64 1.93 10.47 -8.12
CA LEU A 64 3.30 9.97 -8.11
C LEU A 64 3.55 8.98 -6.97
N THR A 65 3.07 9.33 -5.77
CA THR A 65 3.21 8.48 -4.57
C THR A 65 2.43 7.18 -4.72
N MET A 66 1.18 7.25 -5.19
CA MET A 66 0.35 6.08 -5.45
C MET A 66 0.98 5.16 -6.50
N ALA A 67 1.55 5.71 -7.59
CA ALA A 67 2.26 4.94 -8.60
C ALA A 67 3.46 4.18 -8.02
N GLY A 68 4.20 4.82 -7.10
CA GLY A 68 5.27 4.16 -6.35
C GLY A 68 4.78 2.97 -5.52
N PHE A 69 3.69 3.15 -4.78
CA PHE A 69 3.07 2.07 -4.01
C PHE A 69 2.52 0.94 -4.88
N CYS A 70 1.82 1.26 -5.98
CA CYS A 70 1.36 0.26 -6.95
C CYS A 70 2.52 -0.58 -7.48
N THR A 71 3.62 0.07 -7.88
CA THR A 71 4.83 -0.63 -8.34
C THR A 71 5.39 -1.55 -7.26
N PHE A 72 5.45 -1.09 -6.01
CA PHE A 72 5.90 -1.91 -4.90
C PHE A 72 5.00 -3.14 -4.70
N TYR A 73 3.68 -2.97 -4.65
CA TYR A 73 2.73 -4.07 -4.45
C TYR A 73 2.77 -5.11 -5.57
N GLN A 74 2.84 -4.65 -6.81
CA GLN A 74 2.92 -5.52 -7.96
C GLN A 74 4.17 -6.41 -7.90
N ASN A 75 5.35 -5.80 -7.81
CA ASN A 75 6.60 -6.53 -7.85
C ASN A 75 6.76 -7.41 -6.61
N TYR A 76 6.50 -6.87 -5.42
CA TYR A 76 6.65 -7.62 -4.18
C TYR A 76 5.62 -8.75 -4.06
N GLY A 77 4.37 -8.50 -4.45
CA GLY A 77 3.29 -9.48 -4.42
C GLY A 77 3.50 -10.63 -5.40
N THR A 78 3.92 -10.33 -6.64
CA THR A 78 4.23 -11.37 -7.64
C THR A 78 5.46 -12.20 -7.25
N LEU A 79 6.56 -11.56 -6.83
CA LEU A 79 7.80 -12.28 -6.51
C LEU A 79 7.69 -13.19 -5.28
N LYS A 80 6.78 -12.86 -4.35
CA LYS A 80 6.55 -13.65 -3.13
C LYS A 80 5.25 -14.45 -3.13
N GLU A 81 4.49 -14.43 -4.22
CA GLU A 81 3.18 -15.11 -4.34
C GLU A 81 2.21 -14.74 -3.20
N LEU A 82 2.20 -13.44 -2.83
CA LEU A 82 1.38 -12.93 -1.75
C LEU A 82 0.08 -12.39 -2.33
N HIS A 83 -0.98 -13.21 -2.28
CA HIS A 83 -2.29 -12.86 -2.83
C HIS A 83 -2.85 -11.55 -2.22
N TYR A 84 -2.67 -11.32 -0.92
CA TYR A 84 -3.10 -10.07 -0.29
C TYR A 84 -2.40 -8.83 -0.89
N ASP A 85 -1.10 -8.91 -1.21
CA ASP A 85 -0.38 -7.78 -1.81
C ASP A 85 -0.85 -7.52 -3.26
N ILE A 86 -1.23 -8.57 -4.00
CA ILE A 86 -1.81 -8.41 -5.35
C ILE A 86 -3.22 -7.80 -5.28
N PHE A 87 -4.03 -8.17 -4.29
CA PHE A 87 -5.33 -7.51 -4.08
C PHE A 87 -5.15 -6.03 -3.65
N LEU A 88 -4.12 -5.72 -2.87
CA LEU A 88 -3.78 -4.32 -2.56
C LEU A 88 -3.36 -3.55 -3.82
N TYR A 89 -2.57 -4.16 -4.71
CA TYR A 89 -2.27 -3.58 -6.02
C TYR A 89 -3.56 -3.30 -6.79
N CYS A 90 -4.45 -4.28 -6.91
CA CYS A 90 -5.73 -4.14 -7.61
C CYS A 90 -6.54 -2.96 -7.07
N LEU A 91 -6.64 -2.84 -5.75
CA LEU A 91 -7.36 -1.74 -5.10
C LEU A 91 -6.67 -0.39 -5.34
N ALA A 92 -5.36 -0.32 -5.14
CA ALA A 92 -4.60 0.91 -5.33
C ALA A 92 -4.66 1.39 -6.80
N GLU A 93 -4.62 0.46 -7.75
CA GLU A 93 -4.72 0.75 -9.18
C GLU A 93 -6.11 1.29 -9.55
N VAL A 94 -7.19 0.71 -9.02
CA VAL A 94 -8.55 1.25 -9.22
C VAL A 94 -8.66 2.68 -8.67
N VAL A 95 -8.14 2.94 -7.48
CA VAL A 95 -8.15 4.30 -6.90
C VAL A 95 -7.30 5.25 -7.74
N LEU A 96 -6.14 4.80 -8.25
CA LEU A 96 -5.28 5.60 -9.13
C LEU A 96 -6.04 6.00 -10.41
N GLN A 97 -6.75 5.05 -11.03
CA GLN A 97 -7.57 5.33 -12.21
C GLN A 97 -8.69 6.33 -11.92
N LEU A 98 -9.37 6.21 -10.78
CA LEU A 98 -10.42 7.15 -10.37
C LEU A 98 -9.83 8.56 -10.17
N MET A 99 -8.69 8.69 -9.49
CA MET A 99 -8.02 9.96 -9.27
C MET A 99 -7.59 10.63 -10.58
N VAL A 100 -7.00 9.85 -11.50
CA VAL A 100 -6.65 10.33 -12.84
C VAL A 100 -7.90 10.74 -13.61
N SER A 101 -9.04 10.08 -13.42
CA SER A 101 -10.30 10.43 -14.10
C SER A 101 -10.91 11.72 -13.55
N VAL A 102 -10.84 11.96 -12.24
CA VAL A 102 -11.40 13.15 -11.58
C VAL A 102 -10.56 14.41 -11.87
N GLY A 103 -9.24 14.30 -11.98
CA GLY A 103 -8.34 15.41 -12.30
C GLY A 103 -8.41 15.92 -13.76
N MET A 104 -9.39 15.48 -14.56
CA MET A 104 -9.46 15.68 -16.01
C MET A 104 -10.69 16.51 -16.45
N THR A 105 -11.11 17.48 -15.65
CA THR A 105 -12.28 18.32 -15.94
C THR A 105 -12.12 19.22 -17.19
N GLU A 106 -10.89 19.47 -17.67
CA GLU A 106 -10.64 20.24 -18.90
C GLU A 106 -9.71 19.55 -19.91
N TRP A 107 -10.16 19.46 -21.17
CA TRP A 107 -9.64 18.61 -22.25
C TRP A 107 -8.60 19.27 -23.17
N THR A 108 -7.65 20.03 -22.64
CA THR A 108 -6.88 20.97 -23.46
C THR A 108 -5.42 20.57 -23.74
N THR A 109 -4.84 19.60 -23.02
CA THR A 109 -3.38 19.34 -23.07
C THR A 109 -3.01 17.92 -23.55
N PRO A 110 -2.03 17.72 -24.45
CA PRO A 110 -1.60 16.40 -24.92
C PRO A 110 -1.07 15.48 -23.81
N ALA A 111 -0.51 16.05 -22.73
CA ALA A 111 -0.09 15.29 -21.56
C ALA A 111 -1.27 14.59 -20.84
N LYS A 112 -2.49 15.16 -20.92
CA LYS A 112 -3.72 14.55 -20.37
C LYS A 112 -4.17 13.34 -21.20
N TRP A 113 -4.00 13.38 -22.52
CA TRP A 113 -4.27 12.23 -23.40
C TRP A 113 -3.37 11.04 -23.14
N VAL A 114 -2.08 11.28 -22.95
CA VAL A 114 -1.12 10.22 -22.59
C VAL A 114 -1.51 9.55 -21.27
N ARG A 115 -2.06 10.31 -20.31
CA ARG A 115 -2.57 9.74 -19.07
C ARG A 115 -3.79 8.88 -19.28
N ILE A 116 -4.80 9.37 -19.99
CA ILE A 116 -6.04 8.62 -20.19
C ILE A 116 -5.79 7.35 -20.99
N VAL A 117 -5.04 7.44 -22.09
CA VAL A 117 -4.76 6.28 -22.94
C VAL A 117 -3.77 5.33 -22.26
N GLY A 118 -2.72 5.86 -21.62
CA GLY A 118 -1.71 5.06 -20.93
C GLY A 118 -2.21 4.39 -19.65
N LEU A 119 -2.71 5.18 -18.68
CA LEU A 119 -3.23 4.64 -17.40
C LEU A 119 -4.58 3.96 -17.57
N GLY A 120 -5.46 4.52 -18.39
CA GLY A 120 -6.79 3.95 -18.59
C GLY A 120 -6.71 2.59 -19.27
N ALA A 121 -6.05 2.50 -20.44
CA ALA A 121 -5.98 1.23 -21.16
C ALA A 121 -5.14 0.17 -20.43
N ALA A 122 -3.98 0.56 -19.89
CA ALA A 122 -3.13 -0.40 -19.18
C ALA A 122 -3.76 -0.84 -17.85
N GLY A 123 -4.33 0.07 -17.05
CA GLY A 123 -4.95 -0.31 -15.79
C GLY A 123 -6.24 -1.13 -15.98
N VAL A 124 -7.06 -0.86 -17.03
CA VAL A 124 -8.23 -1.70 -17.36
C VAL A 124 -7.83 -3.13 -17.70
N PHE A 125 -6.63 -3.33 -18.25
CA PHE A 125 -6.07 -4.66 -18.45
C PHE A 125 -5.46 -5.26 -17.17
N LEU A 126 -4.68 -4.47 -16.41
CA LEU A 126 -3.96 -4.95 -15.24
C LEU A 126 -4.87 -5.29 -14.06
N VAL A 127 -6.01 -4.62 -13.89
CA VAL A 127 -6.96 -4.90 -12.81
C VAL A 127 -7.51 -6.33 -12.93
N PRO A 128 -8.14 -6.77 -14.04
CA PRO A 128 -8.55 -8.17 -14.22
C PRO A 128 -7.40 -9.16 -14.11
N CYS A 129 -6.23 -8.85 -14.67
CA CYS A 129 -5.05 -9.72 -14.55
C CYS A 129 -4.62 -9.90 -13.09
N SER A 130 -4.62 -8.82 -12.30
CA SER A 130 -4.29 -8.87 -10.88
C SER A 130 -5.34 -9.65 -10.08
N MET A 131 -6.63 -9.52 -10.40
CA MET A 131 -7.68 -10.33 -9.78
C MET A 131 -7.50 -11.82 -10.09
N TYR A 132 -7.16 -12.16 -11.34
CA TYR A 132 -6.91 -13.53 -11.76
C TYR A 132 -5.69 -14.13 -11.05
N LEU A 133 -4.54 -13.44 -11.09
CA LEU A 133 -3.31 -13.88 -10.42
C LEU A 133 -3.47 -13.96 -8.91
N GLY A 134 -4.11 -12.96 -8.29
CA GLY A 134 -4.39 -12.95 -6.86
C GLY A 134 -5.28 -14.11 -6.43
N SER A 135 -6.28 -14.47 -7.23
CA SER A 135 -7.14 -15.64 -6.97
C SER A 135 -6.38 -16.95 -7.14
N ASP A 136 -5.54 -17.06 -8.17
CA ASP A 136 -4.69 -18.24 -8.41
C ASP A 136 -3.71 -18.47 -7.25
N TYR A 137 -3.11 -17.40 -6.72
CA TYR A 137 -2.25 -17.47 -5.53
C TYR A 137 -3.01 -17.77 -4.24
N ALA A 138 -4.25 -17.29 -4.12
CA ALA A 138 -5.10 -17.61 -2.98
C ALA A 138 -5.50 -19.09 -2.95
N ILE A 139 -5.71 -19.71 -4.12
CA ILE A 139 -6.08 -21.12 -4.24
C ILE A 139 -4.86 -22.03 -4.09
N SER A 140 -3.72 -21.68 -4.70
CA SER A 140 -2.52 -22.53 -4.66
C SER A 140 -1.87 -22.57 -3.29
N GLU A 141 -1.98 -21.49 -2.49
CA GLU A 141 -1.37 -21.35 -1.16
C GLU A 141 0.14 -21.67 -1.13
N ASN A 142 0.82 -21.60 -2.28
CA ASN A 142 2.22 -22.00 -2.45
C ASN A 142 3.15 -21.25 -1.50
N SER A 143 2.87 -19.96 -1.24
CA SER A 143 3.65 -19.14 -0.32
C SER A 143 3.55 -19.63 1.13
N VAL A 144 2.36 -20.07 1.57
CA VAL A 144 2.14 -20.59 2.93
C VAL A 144 2.69 -22.01 3.05
N LEU A 145 2.45 -22.85 2.03
CA LEU A 145 2.95 -24.23 1.98
C LEU A 145 4.48 -24.30 2.01
N ARG A 146 5.16 -23.39 1.32
CA ARG A 146 6.62 -23.30 1.29
C ARG A 146 7.22 -22.91 2.65
N LEU A 147 6.55 -22.05 3.42
CA LEU A 147 7.04 -21.60 4.72
C LEU A 147 6.74 -22.62 5.84
N VAL A 148 5.53 -23.18 5.83
CA VAL A 148 4.99 -23.93 6.97
C VAL A 148 4.92 -25.43 6.71
N GLY A 149 4.88 -25.86 5.45
CA GLY A 149 4.56 -27.22 5.05
C GLY A 149 3.07 -27.53 5.21
N HIS A 150 2.75 -28.80 5.40
CA HIS A 150 1.37 -29.31 5.48
C HIS A 150 0.69 -29.14 6.85
N ASN A 151 1.28 -28.39 7.79
CA ASN A 151 0.69 -28.21 9.12
C ASN A 151 -0.42 -27.15 9.10
N ASP A 152 -1.68 -27.59 9.18
CA ASP A 152 -2.86 -26.73 9.03
C ASP A 152 -2.97 -25.63 10.09
N ASN A 153 -2.53 -25.88 11.33
CA ASN A 153 -2.57 -24.85 12.38
C ASN A 153 -1.60 -23.71 12.08
N LEU A 154 -0.38 -24.03 11.66
CA LEU A 154 0.61 -23.04 11.30
C LEU A 154 0.25 -22.31 9.98
N LYS A 155 -0.49 -22.96 9.06
CA LYS A 155 -1.00 -22.29 7.85
C LYS A 155 -1.94 -21.16 8.21
N VAL A 156 -2.88 -21.38 9.14
CA VAL A 156 -3.82 -20.36 9.61
C VAL A 156 -3.06 -19.18 10.24
N ILE A 157 -2.10 -19.48 11.12
CA ILE A 157 -1.28 -18.45 11.77
C ILE A 157 -0.49 -17.62 10.74
N CYS A 158 0.11 -18.29 9.74
CA CYS A 158 0.82 -17.61 8.66
C CYS A 158 -0.11 -16.71 7.82
N LYS A 159 -1.31 -17.19 7.47
CA LYS A 159 -2.31 -16.39 6.73
C LYS A 159 -2.76 -15.17 7.54
N ASN A 160 -3.02 -15.32 8.84
CA ASN A 160 -3.37 -14.22 9.73
C ASN A 160 -2.27 -13.15 9.75
N ARG A 161 -0.99 -13.58 9.84
CA ARG A 161 0.15 -12.67 9.80
C ARG A 161 0.31 -11.99 8.43
N GLN A 162 0.14 -12.72 7.33
CA GLN A 162 0.17 -12.13 5.99
C GLN A 162 -0.94 -11.07 5.81
N LEU A 163 -2.15 -11.33 6.30
CA LEU A 163 -3.26 -10.38 6.30
C LEU A 163 -2.95 -9.13 7.14
N TYR A 164 -2.36 -9.32 8.33
CA TYR A 164 -1.89 -8.21 9.17
C TYR A 164 -0.83 -7.36 8.46
N LEU A 165 0.17 -7.99 7.84
CA LEU A 165 1.22 -7.29 7.10
C LEU A 165 0.68 -6.54 5.88
N ALA A 166 -0.28 -7.13 5.15
CA ALA A 166 -0.95 -6.45 4.05
C ALA A 166 -1.74 -5.23 4.55
N THR A 167 -2.50 -5.39 5.63
CA THR A 167 -3.26 -4.29 6.23
C THR A 167 -2.34 -3.19 6.75
N LEU A 168 -1.18 -3.54 7.32
CA LEU A 168 -0.16 -2.61 7.77
C LEU A 168 0.46 -1.81 6.61
N LYS A 169 0.69 -2.44 5.45
CA LYS A 169 1.17 -1.74 4.25
C LYS A 169 0.11 -0.80 3.68
N LEU A 170 -1.14 -1.24 3.60
CA LEU A 170 -2.25 -0.39 3.17
C LEU A 170 -2.39 0.82 4.09
N ASP A 171 -2.30 0.60 5.39
CA ASP A 171 -2.32 1.65 6.38
C ASP A 171 -1.16 2.64 6.18
N PHE A 172 0.07 2.15 5.99
CA PHE A 172 1.23 2.99 5.66
C PHE A 172 1.02 3.81 4.38
N HIS A 173 0.48 3.21 3.32
CA HIS A 173 0.16 3.93 2.07
C HIS A 173 -0.85 5.05 2.33
N LEU A 174 -1.96 4.77 3.00
CA LEU A 174 -2.98 5.78 3.31
C LEU A 174 -2.46 6.88 4.25
N SER A 175 -1.56 6.51 5.16
CA SER A 175 -0.88 7.44 6.07
C SER A 175 -0.04 8.46 5.31
N VAL A 176 0.80 7.99 4.39
CA VAL A 176 1.63 8.86 3.54
C VAL A 176 0.76 9.74 2.65
N THR A 177 -0.29 9.17 2.05
CA THR A 177 -1.28 9.92 1.27
C THR A 177 -1.94 11.04 2.08
N MET A 178 -2.40 10.76 3.30
CA MET A 178 -2.99 11.77 4.18
C MET A 178 -2.00 12.85 4.62
N LEU A 179 -0.71 12.53 4.73
CA LEU A 179 0.34 13.51 4.96
C LEU A 179 0.51 14.44 3.76
N ILE A 180 0.58 13.89 2.54
CA ILE A 180 0.70 14.68 1.29
C ILE A 180 -0.48 15.62 1.11
N LEU A 181 -1.70 15.16 1.42
CA LEU A 181 -2.93 15.97 1.37
C LEU A 181 -2.95 17.17 2.35
N THR A 182 -1.91 17.33 3.16
CA THR A 182 -1.70 18.52 3.98
C THR A 182 -1.26 19.73 3.15
N LEU A 183 -0.67 19.50 1.98
CA LEU A 183 -0.21 20.56 1.09
C LEU A 183 -1.40 21.25 0.45
N ARG A 184 -1.75 22.43 0.97
CA ARG A 184 -2.90 23.19 0.48
C ARG A 184 -2.57 24.17 -0.64
N HIS A 185 -1.36 24.74 -0.63
CA HIS A 185 -0.93 25.78 -1.58
C HIS A 185 0.18 25.29 -2.51
N GLY A 186 0.17 23.99 -2.84
CA GLY A 186 1.11 23.36 -3.75
C GLY A 186 2.58 23.61 -3.40
N ARG A 187 3.25 24.48 -4.17
CA ARG A 187 4.68 24.83 -4.01
C ARG A 187 4.95 25.79 -2.85
N ALA A 188 3.97 26.59 -2.42
CA ALA A 188 4.12 27.52 -1.30
C ALA A 188 3.89 26.81 0.02
N ILE A 189 4.87 26.00 0.44
CA ILE A 189 4.79 25.20 1.67
C ILE A 189 5.01 26.10 2.89
N SER A 190 3.99 26.20 3.74
CA SER A 190 4.10 26.86 5.04
C SER A 190 5.02 26.09 5.99
N THR A 191 5.62 26.78 6.96
CA THR A 191 6.45 26.14 7.99
C THR A 191 5.69 25.03 8.75
N LYS A 192 4.37 25.20 8.93
CA LYS A 192 3.52 24.17 9.54
C LYS A 192 3.42 22.92 8.67
N GLU A 193 3.14 23.07 7.38
CA GLU A 193 3.07 21.94 6.44
C GLU A 193 4.42 21.22 6.32
N GLN A 194 5.53 21.98 6.28
CA GLN A 194 6.87 21.39 6.23
C GLN A 194 7.19 20.56 7.48
N LEU A 195 6.85 21.05 8.67
CA LEU A 195 7.03 20.32 9.92
C LEU A 195 6.14 19.06 9.97
N VAL A 196 4.88 19.18 9.57
CA VAL A 196 3.94 18.05 9.54
C VAL A 196 4.41 16.97 8.57
N LEU A 197 4.86 17.34 7.37
CA LEU A 197 5.40 16.38 6.40
C LEU A 197 6.70 15.74 6.90
N GLY A 198 7.67 16.54 7.36
CA GLY A 198 8.97 16.03 7.79
C GLY A 198 8.85 15.09 8.98
N ILE A 199 8.21 15.55 10.07
CA ILE A 199 8.03 14.75 11.28
C ILE A 199 7.04 13.61 11.04
N GLY A 200 5.96 13.88 10.31
CA GLY A 200 4.91 12.91 10.03
C GLY A 200 5.42 11.71 9.24
N ILE A 201 6.21 11.92 8.18
CA ILE A 201 6.76 10.81 7.38
C ILE A 201 7.70 9.96 8.24
N VAL A 202 8.60 10.59 9.00
CA VAL A 202 9.52 9.87 9.89
C VAL A 202 8.75 9.09 10.96
N PHE A 203 7.72 9.69 11.54
CA PHE A 203 6.85 9.03 12.53
C PHE A 203 6.13 7.83 11.93
N VAL A 204 5.50 7.98 10.77
CA VAL A 204 4.77 6.90 10.08
C VAL A 204 5.72 5.75 9.73
N ILE A 205 6.91 6.03 9.20
CA ILE A 205 7.92 5.01 8.92
C ILE A 205 8.33 4.29 10.21
N GLY A 206 8.68 5.03 11.26
CA GLY A 206 9.11 4.46 12.54
C GLY A 206 8.00 3.60 13.18
N TRP A 207 6.76 4.06 13.12
CA TRP A 207 5.60 3.36 13.65
C TRP A 207 5.28 2.07 12.88
N THR A 208 5.33 2.12 11.54
CA THR A 208 5.18 0.92 10.70
C THR A 208 6.31 -0.08 10.91
N LEU A 209 7.56 0.38 11.07
CA LEU A 209 8.69 -0.48 11.40
C LEU A 209 8.53 -1.13 12.78
N LEU A 210 8.07 -0.38 13.78
CA LEU A 210 7.76 -0.90 15.10
C LEU A 210 6.72 -2.02 15.02
N ALA A 211 5.62 -1.79 14.29
CA ALA A 211 4.55 -2.75 14.07
C ALA A 211 5.05 -4.03 13.38
N TYR A 212 5.85 -3.86 12.32
CA TYR A 212 6.49 -4.96 11.60
C TYR A 212 7.41 -5.79 12.51
N LEU A 213 8.27 -5.12 13.28
CA LEU A 213 9.18 -5.79 14.22
C LEU A 213 8.44 -6.47 15.36
N ALA A 214 7.35 -5.87 15.86
CA ALA A 214 6.51 -6.47 16.90
C ALA A 214 5.93 -7.81 16.44
N SER A 215 5.40 -7.86 15.22
CA SER A 215 4.87 -9.08 14.61
C SER A 215 5.96 -10.08 14.26
N ARG A 216 7.08 -9.64 13.67
CA ARG A 216 8.18 -10.53 13.26
C ARG A 216 8.87 -11.19 14.45
N LEU A 217 9.11 -10.46 15.53
CA LEU A 217 9.81 -10.97 16.70
C LEU A 217 8.86 -11.63 17.72
N GLU A 218 7.55 -11.56 17.48
CA GLU A 218 6.47 -11.97 18.39
C GLU A 218 6.62 -11.34 19.79
N LYS A 219 7.06 -10.06 19.84
CA LYS A 219 7.32 -9.36 21.10
C LYS A 219 6.08 -8.61 21.59
N SER A 220 5.44 -9.14 22.63
CA SER A 220 4.26 -8.53 23.26
C SER A 220 4.49 -7.08 23.70
N GLN A 221 5.67 -6.76 24.24
CA GLN A 221 6.01 -5.39 24.66
C GLN A 221 5.93 -4.38 23.50
N LEU A 222 6.41 -4.75 22.31
CA LEU A 222 6.36 -3.87 21.14
C LEU A 222 4.91 -3.71 20.64
N MET A 223 4.10 -4.77 20.73
CA MET A 223 2.67 -4.71 20.36
C MET A 223 1.87 -3.78 21.31
N TRP A 224 2.19 -3.78 22.60
CA TRP A 224 1.58 -2.84 23.55
C TRP A 224 1.95 -1.38 23.26
N ILE A 225 3.20 -1.10 22.90
CA ILE A 225 3.62 0.25 22.46
C ILE A 225 2.88 0.65 21.19
N PHE A 226 2.76 -0.28 20.23
CA PHE A 226 2.01 -0.08 19.00
C PHE A 226 0.54 0.31 19.27
N TRP A 227 -0.17 -0.44 20.12
CA TRP A 227 -1.55 -0.11 20.49
C TRP A 227 -1.68 1.18 21.29
N GLY A 228 -0.76 1.43 22.23
CA GLY A 228 -0.75 2.66 23.02
C GLY A 228 -0.53 3.92 22.18
N THR A 229 0.21 3.80 21.07
CA THR A 229 0.47 4.90 20.13
C THR A 229 -0.50 4.94 18.95
N ALA A 230 -1.36 3.93 18.78
CA ALA A 230 -2.27 3.81 17.64
C ALA A 230 -3.33 4.93 17.55
N ILE A 231 -3.59 5.65 18.65
CA ILE A 231 -4.57 6.76 18.70
C ILE A 231 -4.09 8.04 18.00
N ILE A 232 -2.76 8.23 17.88
CA ILE A 232 -2.16 9.46 17.35
C ILE A 232 -2.63 9.71 15.91
N GLN A 233 -2.71 8.65 15.12
CA GLN A 233 -2.95 8.75 13.71
C GLN A 233 -4.43 8.98 13.32
N PRO A 234 -5.42 8.28 13.93
CA PRO A 234 -6.82 8.65 13.81
C PRO A 234 -7.09 10.09 14.24
N ALA A 235 -6.47 10.55 15.33
CA ALA A 235 -6.62 11.93 15.77
C ALA A 235 -6.15 12.93 14.71
N TYR A 236 -5.01 12.64 14.06
CA TYR A 236 -4.51 13.44 12.94
C TYR A 236 -5.45 13.44 11.72
N VAL A 237 -5.94 12.26 11.31
CA VAL A 237 -6.88 12.14 10.18
C VAL A 237 -8.18 12.90 10.44
N ILE A 238 -8.75 12.77 11.65
CA ILE A 238 -9.95 13.52 12.06
C ILE A 238 -9.69 15.02 12.06
N TYR A 239 -8.55 15.45 12.60
CA TYR A 239 -8.13 16.86 12.54
C TYR A 239 -8.08 17.36 11.09
N LYS A 240 -7.49 16.59 10.16
CA LYS A 240 -7.38 16.98 8.75
C LYS A 240 -8.73 17.05 8.03
N ILE A 241 -9.62 16.08 8.28
CA ILE A 241 -11.00 16.12 7.76
C ILE A 241 -11.71 17.39 8.27
N ARG A 242 -11.58 17.68 9.57
CA ARG A 242 -12.17 18.89 10.16
C ARG A 242 -11.57 20.15 9.52
N GLU A 243 -10.26 20.23 9.42
CA GLU A 243 -9.56 21.38 8.83
C GLU A 243 -10.07 21.62 7.39
N ALA A 244 -10.23 20.58 6.59
CA ALA A 244 -10.75 20.67 5.23
C ALA A 244 -12.23 21.14 5.18
N GLN A 245 -13.03 20.82 6.18
CA GLN A 245 -14.43 21.24 6.27
C GLN A 245 -14.60 22.68 6.78
N PHE A 246 -13.80 23.12 7.74
CA PHE A 246 -13.95 24.42 8.40
C PHE A 246 -13.26 25.57 7.66
N ASP A 247 -12.21 25.30 6.88
CA ASP A 247 -11.61 26.32 6.00
C ASP A 247 -12.38 26.53 4.69
N TYR A 248 -13.45 25.75 4.47
CA TYR A 248 -14.36 25.90 3.34
C TYR A 248 -15.14 27.24 3.35
N ASP A 249 -15.12 27.98 4.47
CA ASP A 249 -15.99 29.14 4.69
C ASP A 249 -15.40 30.52 4.35
N LEU A 250 -14.15 30.67 3.86
CA LEU A 250 -13.59 32.03 3.69
C LEU A 250 -12.87 32.42 2.39
N SER A 251 -12.43 31.51 1.51
CA SER A 251 -11.91 31.92 0.19
C SER A 251 -11.51 30.72 -0.67
N ILE A 252 -12.14 30.61 -1.84
CA ILE A 252 -11.83 29.71 -2.98
C ILE A 252 -12.49 28.31 -2.90
N PRO A 253 -13.34 27.93 -3.89
CA PRO A 253 -14.08 26.68 -3.89
C PRO A 253 -13.28 25.53 -4.51
N ASP A 254 -12.27 24.99 -3.81
CA ASP A 254 -11.63 23.72 -4.20
C ASP A 254 -12.42 22.51 -3.68
N SER A 255 -13.61 22.33 -4.26
CA SER A 255 -14.54 21.23 -3.93
C SER A 255 -13.93 19.83 -4.14
N HIS A 256 -12.99 19.70 -5.08
CA HIS A 256 -12.36 18.42 -5.42
C HIS A 256 -11.39 17.92 -4.35
N LEU A 257 -10.49 18.79 -3.85
CA LEU A 257 -9.49 18.40 -2.84
C LEU A 257 -10.18 18.01 -1.52
N THR A 258 -11.23 18.74 -1.13
CA THR A 258 -12.03 18.44 0.06
C THR A 258 -12.70 17.06 -0.04
N GLY A 259 -13.26 16.73 -1.22
CA GLY A 259 -13.82 15.41 -1.48
C GLY A 259 -12.78 14.28 -1.39
N VAL A 260 -11.58 14.52 -1.94
CA VAL A 260 -10.45 13.58 -1.88
C VAL A 260 -9.97 13.37 -0.44
N VAL A 261 -9.82 14.45 0.35
CA VAL A 261 -9.45 14.37 1.77
C VAL A 261 -10.47 13.57 2.58
N ASN A 262 -11.77 13.79 2.35
CA ASN A 262 -12.82 13.05 3.04
C ASN A 262 -12.82 11.57 2.64
N ALA A 263 -12.68 11.26 1.36
CA ALA A 263 -12.65 9.87 0.87
C ALA A 263 -11.45 9.09 1.44
N PHE A 264 -10.24 9.64 1.29
CA PHE A 264 -9.04 9.01 1.84
C PHE A 264 -9.03 8.99 3.37
N GLY A 265 -9.56 10.03 4.02
CA GLY A 265 -9.68 10.08 5.47
C GLY A 265 -10.59 8.99 6.03
N CYS A 266 -11.78 8.82 5.45
CA CYS A 266 -12.69 7.73 5.80
C CYS A 266 -12.05 6.36 5.56
N PHE A 267 -11.40 6.18 4.41
CA PHE A 267 -10.76 4.92 4.07
C PHE A 267 -9.55 4.60 4.98
N ALA A 268 -8.79 5.62 5.40
CA ALA A 268 -7.71 5.48 6.37
C ALA A 268 -8.23 5.06 7.75
N LEU A 269 -9.35 5.65 8.21
CA LEU A 269 -9.99 5.26 9.47
C LEU A 269 -10.51 3.82 9.43
N LEU A 270 -11.16 3.41 8.33
CA LEU A 270 -11.61 2.03 8.14
C LEU A 270 -10.45 1.03 8.14
N THR A 271 -9.39 1.34 7.39
CA THR A 271 -8.17 0.54 7.36
C THR A 271 -7.53 0.44 8.75
N ARG A 272 -7.60 1.50 9.56
CA ARG A 272 -7.10 1.48 10.94
C ARG A 272 -7.87 0.51 11.83
N VAL A 273 -9.20 0.47 11.70
CA VAL A 273 -10.01 -0.49 12.44
C VAL A 273 -9.64 -1.91 12.03
N ALA A 274 -9.47 -2.16 10.72
CA ALA A 274 -9.01 -3.44 10.20
C ALA A 274 -7.59 -3.81 10.70
N LEU A 275 -6.67 -2.84 10.77
CA LEU A 275 -5.31 -3.04 11.26
C LEU A 275 -5.31 -3.44 12.74
N ASN A 276 -6.10 -2.76 13.56
CA ASN A 276 -6.23 -3.12 14.97
C ASN A 276 -6.86 -4.50 15.13
N ALA A 277 -7.91 -4.83 14.38
CA ALA A 277 -8.53 -6.16 14.43
C ALA A 277 -7.53 -7.27 14.04
N THR A 278 -6.84 -7.11 12.92
CA THR A 278 -5.83 -8.08 12.45
C THR A 278 -4.62 -8.15 13.37
N SER A 279 -4.24 -7.06 14.03
CA SER A 279 -3.18 -7.05 15.05
C SER A 279 -3.55 -7.85 16.30
N VAL A 280 -4.80 -7.78 16.75
CA VAL A 280 -5.30 -8.56 17.90
C VAL A 280 -5.32 -10.05 17.56
N ILE A 281 -5.75 -10.41 16.35
CA ILE A 281 -5.70 -11.79 15.87
C ILE A 281 -4.25 -12.28 15.86
N THR A 282 -3.33 -11.50 15.28
CA THR A 282 -1.91 -11.85 15.20
C THR A 282 -1.26 -11.97 16.59
N TYR A 283 -1.61 -11.08 17.53
CA TYR A 283 -1.12 -11.15 18.92
C TYR A 283 -1.56 -12.42 19.64
N ARG A 284 -2.79 -12.89 19.39
CA ARG A 284 -3.28 -14.17 19.95
C ARG A 284 -2.55 -15.38 19.38
N ASP A 285 -1.81 -15.21 18.28
CA ASP A 285 -1.04 -16.24 17.60
C ASP A 285 0.46 -16.19 17.95
N PHE A 286 0.90 -15.27 18.81
CA PHE A 286 2.28 -15.21 19.31
C PHE A 286 2.68 -16.47 20.08
N ASP A 287 3.97 -16.81 20.00
CA ASP A 287 4.62 -17.95 20.65
C ASP A 287 4.05 -19.32 20.24
N LYS A 288 3.32 -19.39 19.12
CA LYS A 288 2.80 -20.66 18.55
C LYS A 288 3.75 -21.33 17.55
N GLY A 289 5.03 -20.93 17.55
CA GLY A 289 6.09 -21.56 16.76
C GLY A 289 6.25 -21.03 15.33
N LEU A 290 5.57 -19.95 14.94
CA LEU A 290 5.78 -19.34 13.62
C LEU A 290 7.16 -18.67 13.54
N LYS A 291 7.60 -17.97 14.60
CA LYS A 291 8.92 -17.37 14.73
C LYS A 291 10.10 -18.31 14.45
N GLU A 292 9.97 -19.61 14.75
CA GLU A 292 11.05 -20.58 14.55
C GLU A 292 11.24 -20.97 13.08
N LYS A 293 10.19 -20.79 12.27
CA LYS A 293 10.22 -21.03 10.81
C LYS A 293 10.54 -19.78 10.01
N VAL A 294 10.80 -18.66 10.70
CA VAL A 294 10.78 -17.31 10.14
C VAL A 294 12.14 -16.61 10.22
#